data_AF-A0AAV2SFP3-F1
#
_entry.id   AF-A0AAV2SFP3-F1
#
_cell.length_a   1.000
_cell.length_b   1.000
_cell.length_c   1.000
_cell.angle_alpha   90.00
_cell.angle_beta   90.00
_cell.angle_gamma   90.00
#
_symmetry.space_group_name_H-M   'P 1'
#
loop_
_entity.id
_entity.type
_entity.pdbx_description
1 polymer ?
#
loop_
_entity_poly.entity_id
_entity_poly.type
_entity_poly.pdbx_seq_one_letter_code
_entity_poly.pdbx_strand_id
1 'polypeptide(L)'
;IVKEIKESTTQACSSVKEKIQVPDKAFDPWTQHLVADKSVADSIEAMIGAYLLVGGSNAARRFLFWLGIKEINEYSINNLPPCPNSAIMSKEYWAESEIIQIYHSNCLDRLESKIGYSFNEKSFLVQAVTHPSAVQNKVTDCYQRLEFLGDAVLDYLITGLIYSRSEQYTPGQMTDIRSYLVKNETLAKVAVNVNFHKYLVHSNSKLQATIDRFLDLLHDDDQEDEELACEEDTEVAEDIEVPKALGDVVEAIIGAVYLDSQQSLQKTWNVIENIMSTVLSDSQSIPINCIRKLYE
;
A
#
# COMPACT_ATOMS: atom_id res chain seq x y z
N ILE A 1 -10.83 7.66 3.07
CA ILE A 1 -9.66 8.24 3.77
C ILE A 1 -8.82 9.21 2.92
N VAL A 2 -8.11 8.90 1.83
CA VAL A 2 -7.44 9.97 1.01
C VAL A 2 -8.45 10.98 0.44
N LYS A 3 -9.64 10.51 0.05
CA LYS A 3 -10.76 11.35 -0.40
C LYS A 3 -11.39 12.17 0.73
N GLU A 4 -11.51 11.59 1.92
CA GLU A 4 -12.00 12.27 3.14
C GLU A 4 -10.95 13.22 3.73
N ILE A 5 -9.66 12.95 3.57
CA ILE A 5 -8.57 13.87 3.89
C ILE A 5 -8.62 15.03 2.89
N LYS A 6 -8.84 14.77 1.59
CA LYS A 6 -9.08 15.84 0.61
C LYS A 6 -10.33 16.66 0.94
N GLU A 7 -11.43 16.04 1.35
CA GLU A 7 -12.68 16.73 1.71
C GLU A 7 -12.58 17.48 3.04
N SER A 8 -11.98 16.90 4.09
CA SER A 8 -11.69 17.58 5.37
C SER A 8 -10.66 18.70 5.20
N THR A 9 -9.68 18.55 4.33
CA THR A 9 -8.75 19.65 3.97
C THR A 9 -9.48 20.72 3.17
N THR A 10 -10.43 20.35 2.30
CA THR A 10 -11.28 21.30 1.56
C THR A 10 -12.23 22.04 2.50
N GLN A 11 -12.77 21.38 3.53
CA GLN A 11 -13.70 21.94 4.51
C GLN A 11 -12.98 22.74 5.62
N ALA A 12 -11.74 22.36 5.95
CA ALA A 12 -10.81 23.19 6.70
C ALA A 12 -10.41 24.43 5.88
N CYS A 13 -10.13 24.28 4.57
CA CYS A 13 -9.92 25.41 3.66
C CYS A 13 -11.15 26.30 3.54
N SER A 14 -12.39 25.79 3.54
CA SER A 14 -13.59 26.63 3.52
C SER A 14 -13.80 27.37 4.85
N SER A 15 -13.37 26.78 5.97
CA SER A 15 -13.36 27.44 7.29
C SER A 15 -12.23 28.48 7.41
N VAL A 16 -11.12 28.31 6.68
CA VAL A 16 -10.01 29.27 6.57
C VAL A 16 -10.33 30.39 5.55
N LYS A 17 -11.14 30.10 4.52
CA LYS A 17 -11.62 31.08 3.54
C LYS A 17 -12.46 32.20 4.15
N GLU A 18 -13.09 31.98 5.31
CA GLU A 18 -13.85 33.03 6.01
C GLU A 18 -13.01 34.01 6.85
N LYS A 19 -11.67 33.88 6.89
CA LYS A 19 -10.80 34.86 7.59
C LYS A 19 -9.49 35.20 6.87
N ILE A 20 -9.47 35.14 5.54
CA ILE A 20 -8.46 35.87 4.77
C ILE A 20 -9.19 37.07 4.16
N GLN A 21 -9.25 38.17 4.92
CA GLN A 21 -9.49 39.48 4.31
C GLN A 21 -8.35 39.69 3.31
N VAL A 22 -8.65 39.51 2.02
CA VAL A 22 -7.76 39.94 0.95
C VAL A 22 -7.60 41.46 1.16
N PRO A 23 -6.41 41.96 1.53
CA PRO A 23 -6.25 43.40 1.65
C PRO A 23 -6.53 44.02 0.29
N ASP A 24 -7.24 45.15 0.25
CA ASP A 24 -7.50 45.99 -0.94
C ASP A 24 -6.22 46.52 -1.64
N LYS A 25 -5.04 45.96 -1.32
CA LYS A 25 -3.77 46.33 -1.92
C LYS A 25 -3.56 45.52 -3.19
N ALA A 26 -3.31 46.26 -4.28
CA ALA A 26 -2.87 45.70 -5.55
C ALA A 26 -1.72 44.71 -5.35
N PHE A 27 -1.78 43.57 -6.03
CA PHE A 27 -0.74 42.55 -6.07
C PHE A 27 0.60 43.21 -6.41
N ASP A 28 1.60 43.06 -5.53
CA ASP A 28 2.93 43.60 -5.71
C ASP A 28 3.88 42.48 -6.18
N PRO A 29 4.31 42.47 -7.46
CA PRO A 29 5.16 41.43 -8.01
C PRO A 29 6.53 41.31 -7.33
N TRP A 30 6.95 42.31 -6.56
CA TRP A 30 8.24 42.34 -5.87
C TRP A 30 8.16 41.77 -4.44
N THR A 31 6.95 41.68 -3.87
CA THR A 31 6.74 41.18 -2.50
C THR A 31 5.80 39.98 -2.43
N GLN A 32 5.09 39.66 -3.51
CA GLN A 32 4.13 38.57 -3.60
C GLN A 32 4.44 37.68 -4.81
N HIS A 33 4.62 36.39 -4.55
CA HIS A 33 4.68 35.37 -5.61
C HIS A 33 3.35 34.63 -5.68
N LEU A 34 2.78 34.56 -6.88
CA LEU A 34 1.64 33.70 -7.16
C LEU A 34 2.16 32.27 -7.30
N VAL A 35 1.91 31.44 -6.29
CA VAL A 35 2.31 30.03 -6.27
C VAL A 35 1.07 29.18 -6.50
N ALA A 36 1.15 28.18 -7.37
CA ALA A 36 0.04 27.25 -7.57
C ALA A 36 -0.22 26.45 -6.29
N ASP A 37 -1.49 26.19 -5.97
CA ASP A 37 -1.91 25.45 -4.76
C ASP A 37 -1.17 24.11 -4.61
N LYS A 38 -0.89 23.43 -5.73
CA LYS A 38 -0.12 22.19 -5.75
C LYS A 38 1.31 22.36 -5.21
N SER A 39 2.01 23.41 -5.62
CA SER A 39 3.39 23.66 -5.17
C SER A 39 3.46 24.02 -3.68
N VAL A 40 2.41 24.64 -3.13
CA VAL A 40 2.29 24.88 -1.68
C VAL A 40 2.14 23.56 -0.93
N ALA A 41 1.28 22.66 -1.43
CA ALA A 41 1.11 21.33 -0.84
C ALA A 41 2.40 20.51 -0.90
N ASP A 42 3.07 20.46 -2.07
CA ASP A 42 4.35 19.77 -2.25
C ASP A 42 5.43 20.31 -1.28
N SER A 43 5.44 21.64 -1.03
CA SER A 43 6.36 22.26 -0.07
C SER A 43 6.07 21.83 1.37
N ILE A 44 4.78 21.73 1.75
CA ILE A 44 4.38 21.24 3.08
C ILE A 44 4.77 19.76 3.26
N GLU A 45 4.55 18.92 2.24
CA GLU A 45 4.98 17.51 2.25
C GLU A 45 6.49 17.37 2.43
N ALA A 46 7.28 18.18 1.72
CA ALA A 46 8.72 18.23 1.88
C ALA A 46 9.14 18.64 3.31
N MET A 47 8.44 19.61 3.92
CA MET A 47 8.69 20.00 5.30
C MET A 47 8.35 18.89 6.30
N ILE A 48 7.23 18.19 6.13
CA ILE A 48 6.86 17.03 6.96
C ILE A 48 7.95 15.97 6.87
N GLY A 49 8.46 15.68 5.66
CA GLY A 49 9.58 14.78 5.43
C GLY A 49 10.85 15.22 6.18
N ALA A 50 11.19 16.51 6.15
CA ALA A 50 12.34 17.05 6.90
C ALA A 50 12.19 16.88 8.42
N TYR A 51 11.00 17.14 8.98
CA TYR A 51 10.73 16.91 10.41
C TYR A 51 10.79 15.43 10.77
N LEU A 52 10.31 14.56 9.90
CA LEU A 52 10.37 13.11 10.08
C LEU A 52 11.82 12.62 10.13
N LEU A 53 12.67 13.11 9.22
CA LEU A 53 14.09 12.72 9.14
C LEU A 53 14.90 13.20 10.35
N VAL A 54 14.71 14.45 10.78
CA VAL A 54 15.51 15.06 11.84
C VAL A 54 14.99 14.70 13.24
N GLY A 55 13.67 14.67 13.41
CA GLY A 55 13.03 14.54 14.73
C GLY A 55 12.11 13.33 14.89
N GLY A 56 12.05 12.44 13.89
CA GLY A 56 11.21 11.25 13.91
C GLY A 56 9.70 11.55 13.78
N SER A 57 8.89 10.50 13.97
CA SER A 57 7.44 10.56 13.80
C SER A 57 6.76 11.59 14.72
N ASN A 58 7.29 11.78 15.94
CA ASN A 58 6.72 12.70 16.91
C ASN A 58 6.93 14.17 16.50
N ALA A 59 8.07 14.50 15.90
CA ALA A 59 8.31 15.84 15.37
C ALA A 59 7.39 16.14 14.19
N ALA A 60 7.25 15.20 13.26
CA ALA A 60 6.31 15.33 12.14
C ALA A 60 4.86 15.53 12.62
N ARG A 61 4.39 14.76 13.61
CA ARG A 61 3.04 14.93 14.19
C ARG A 61 2.83 16.27 14.89
N ARG A 62 3.85 16.77 15.61
CA ARG A 62 3.80 18.12 16.23
C ARG A 62 3.70 19.21 15.17
N PHE A 63 4.41 19.06 14.06
CA PHE A 63 4.32 19.99 12.94
C PHE A 63 2.93 19.94 12.29
N LEU A 64 2.36 18.76 12.07
CA LEU A 64 1.00 18.62 11.55
C LEU A 64 -0.07 19.18 12.50
N PHE A 65 0.10 18.99 13.81
CA PHE A 65 -0.75 19.62 14.83
C PHE A 65 -0.67 21.15 14.75
N TRP A 66 0.55 21.69 14.62
CA TRP A 66 0.77 23.13 14.46
C TRP A 66 0.14 23.69 13.18
N LEU A 67 0.11 22.92 12.09
CA LEU A 67 -0.62 23.28 10.86
C LEU A 67 -2.15 23.30 11.02
N GLY A 68 -2.69 22.78 12.14
CA GLY A 68 -4.11 22.84 12.44
C GLY A 68 -4.94 21.67 11.90
N ILE A 69 -4.32 20.51 11.64
CA ILE A 69 -5.06 19.28 11.32
C ILE A 69 -5.81 18.82 12.57
N LYS A 70 -7.15 18.96 12.55
CA LYS A 70 -8.04 18.84 13.72
C LYS A 70 -8.07 17.43 14.30
N GLU A 71 -7.76 16.43 13.48
CA GLU A 71 -7.74 15.01 13.83
C GLU A 71 -6.51 14.65 14.68
N ILE A 72 -5.47 15.48 14.66
CA ILE A 72 -4.29 15.30 15.50
C ILE A 72 -4.53 16.10 16.78
N ASN A 73 -4.53 15.41 17.92
CA ASN A 73 -4.63 16.02 19.24
C ASN A 73 -3.36 15.72 20.07
N GLU A 74 -3.26 16.33 21.25
CA GLU A 74 -2.10 16.14 22.14
C GLU A 74 -1.86 14.67 22.51
N TYR A 75 -2.93 13.85 22.55
CA TYR A 75 -2.82 12.40 22.71
C TYR A 75 -2.15 11.74 21.49
N SER A 76 -2.58 12.07 20.27
CA SER A 76 -2.08 11.51 19.01
C SER A 76 -0.63 11.91 18.70
N ILE A 77 -0.15 13.02 19.27
CA ILE A 77 1.25 13.45 19.19
C ILE A 77 2.16 12.45 19.94
N ASN A 78 1.75 12.06 21.13
CA ASN A 78 2.59 11.26 22.04
C ASN A 78 2.29 9.76 21.93
N ASN A 79 1.08 9.39 21.47
CA ASN A 79 0.63 8.03 21.34
C ASN A 79 0.12 7.80 19.91
N LEU A 80 0.43 6.63 19.38
CA LEU A 80 -0.25 6.14 18.18
C LEU A 80 -1.71 5.81 18.49
N PRO A 81 -2.63 5.87 17.50
CA PRO A 81 -3.97 5.33 17.66
C PRO A 81 -3.89 3.88 18.15
N PRO A 82 -4.74 3.44 19.09
CA PRO A 82 -4.68 2.08 19.60
C PRO A 82 -4.96 1.07 18.47
N CYS A 83 -4.17 -0.01 18.43
CA CYS A 83 -4.47 -1.15 17.58
C CYS A 83 -5.73 -1.86 18.06
N PRO A 84 -6.61 -2.33 17.17
CA PRO A 84 -7.56 -3.36 17.56
C PRO A 84 -6.79 -4.62 18.02
N ASN A 85 -7.30 -5.30 19.04
CA ASN A 85 -6.71 -6.55 19.51
C ASN A 85 -7.09 -7.75 18.63
N SER A 86 -8.13 -7.62 17.81
CA SER A 86 -8.66 -8.68 16.95
C SER A 86 -9.40 -8.08 15.75
N ALA A 87 -9.44 -8.82 14.65
CA ALA A 87 -10.25 -8.51 13.48
C ALA A 87 -11.71 -8.99 13.61
N ILE A 88 -12.02 -9.79 14.63
CA ILE A 88 -13.36 -10.34 14.87
C ILE A 88 -14.36 -9.20 15.12
N MET A 89 -15.42 -9.17 14.30
CA MET A 89 -16.51 -8.19 14.43
C MET A 89 -17.69 -8.74 15.25
N SER A 90 -17.91 -10.06 15.21
CA SER A 90 -18.99 -10.69 16.00
C SER A 90 -18.62 -10.77 17.48
N LYS A 91 -19.59 -10.51 18.36
CA LYS A 91 -19.46 -10.70 19.81
C LYS A 91 -19.91 -12.08 20.27
N GLU A 92 -20.21 -12.97 19.34
CA GLU A 92 -20.74 -14.29 19.64
C GLU A 92 -19.61 -15.25 20.03
N TYR A 93 -19.90 -16.14 20.99
CA TYR A 93 -18.92 -17.09 21.53
C TYR A 93 -18.34 -18.06 20.50
N TRP A 94 -19.05 -18.31 19.39
CA TRP A 94 -18.61 -19.23 18.34
C TRP A 94 -17.62 -18.60 17.36
N ALA A 95 -17.51 -17.26 17.35
CA ALA A 95 -16.69 -16.49 16.40
C ALA A 95 -15.23 -16.96 16.37
N GLU A 96 -14.61 -17.11 17.55
CA GLU A 96 -13.22 -17.57 17.67
C GLU A 96 -13.03 -18.99 17.09
N SER A 97 -14.01 -19.88 17.33
CA SER A 97 -13.97 -21.24 16.79
C SER A 97 -14.05 -21.26 15.26
N GLU A 98 -14.89 -20.39 14.67
CA GLU A 98 -15.00 -20.28 13.21
C GLU A 98 -13.72 -19.70 12.58
N ILE A 99 -13.05 -18.74 13.23
CA ILE A 99 -11.73 -18.24 12.77
C ILE A 99 -10.70 -19.37 12.75
N ILE A 100 -10.62 -20.16 13.82
CA ILE A 100 -9.69 -21.30 13.89
C ILE A 100 -10.03 -22.33 12.81
N GLN A 101 -11.32 -22.59 12.56
CA GLN A 101 -11.76 -23.49 11.50
C GLN A 101 -11.34 -22.98 10.11
N ILE A 102 -11.59 -21.71 9.79
CA ILE A 102 -11.20 -21.10 8.50
C ILE A 102 -9.67 -21.11 8.35
N TYR A 103 -8.94 -20.84 9.44
CA TYR A 103 -7.48 -20.86 9.46
C TYR A 103 -6.93 -22.25 9.07
N HIS A 104 -7.46 -23.32 9.67
CA HIS A 104 -7.03 -24.67 9.38
C HIS A 104 -7.53 -25.21 8.04
N SER A 105 -8.77 -24.90 7.64
CA SER A 105 -9.32 -25.38 6.37
C SER A 105 -8.56 -24.82 5.16
N ASN A 106 -8.04 -23.60 5.28
CA ASN A 106 -7.24 -22.96 4.24
C ASN A 106 -5.72 -23.14 4.44
N CYS A 107 -5.29 -23.96 5.40
CA CYS A 107 -3.86 -24.24 5.68
C CYS A 107 -3.02 -22.96 5.83
N LEU A 108 -3.53 -21.95 6.54
CA LEU A 108 -2.89 -20.64 6.67
C LEU A 108 -1.58 -20.69 7.48
N ASP A 109 -1.32 -21.77 8.21
CA ASP A 109 -0.02 -22.08 8.82
C ASP A 109 1.13 -22.14 7.80
N ARG A 110 0.83 -22.62 6.59
CA ARG A 110 1.79 -22.64 5.49
C ARG A 110 2.04 -21.24 4.95
N LEU A 111 0.99 -20.41 4.91
CA LEU A 111 1.11 -19.01 4.50
C LEU A 111 1.98 -18.23 5.48
N GLU A 112 1.79 -18.41 6.80
CA GLU A 112 2.65 -17.83 7.84
C GLU A 112 4.13 -18.19 7.65
N SER A 113 4.40 -19.45 7.32
CA SER A 113 5.75 -19.93 7.04
C SER A 113 6.36 -19.27 5.81
N LYS A 114 5.56 -19.02 4.76
CA LYS A 114 6.02 -18.35 3.53
C LYS A 114 6.31 -16.87 3.73
N ILE A 115 5.48 -16.17 4.49
CA ILE A 115 5.70 -14.74 4.79
C ILE A 115 6.79 -14.53 5.84
N GLY A 116 7.16 -15.58 6.59
CA GLY A 116 8.18 -15.49 7.65
C GLY A 116 7.66 -14.82 8.92
N TYR A 117 6.34 -14.90 9.19
CA TYR A 117 5.69 -14.25 10.33
C TYR A 117 4.59 -15.14 10.91
N SER A 118 4.64 -15.36 12.22
CA SER A 118 3.59 -16.08 12.95
C SER A 118 2.68 -15.06 13.63
N PHE A 119 1.40 -15.03 13.24
CA PHE A 119 0.42 -14.15 13.85
C PHE A 119 0.11 -14.58 15.28
N ASN A 120 0.01 -13.62 16.18
CA ASN A 120 -0.53 -13.84 17.52
C ASN A 120 -2.05 -13.99 17.46
N GLU A 121 -2.69 -13.15 16.63
CA GLU A 121 -4.12 -13.10 16.43
C GLU A 121 -4.47 -13.52 14.99
N LYS A 122 -4.95 -14.76 14.84
CA LYS A 122 -5.20 -15.40 13.54
C LYS A 122 -6.32 -14.74 12.74
N SER A 123 -7.22 -14.01 13.41
CA SER A 123 -8.31 -13.30 12.73
C SER A 123 -7.79 -12.25 11.75
N PHE A 124 -6.63 -11.62 12.00
CA PHE A 124 -6.04 -10.67 11.05
C PHE A 124 -5.61 -11.34 9.75
N LEU A 125 -4.99 -12.52 9.82
CA LEU A 125 -4.61 -13.27 8.64
C LEU A 125 -5.83 -13.78 7.86
N VAL A 126 -6.84 -14.28 8.58
CA VAL A 126 -8.11 -14.71 7.96
C VAL A 126 -8.79 -13.54 7.24
N GLN A 127 -8.84 -12.36 7.86
CA GLN A 127 -9.37 -11.15 7.22
C GLN A 127 -8.57 -10.78 5.96
N ALA A 128 -7.24 -10.80 6.04
CA ALA A 128 -6.35 -10.40 4.94
C ALA A 128 -6.49 -11.26 3.68
N VAL A 129 -6.85 -12.54 3.83
CA VAL A 129 -7.05 -13.45 2.70
C VAL A 129 -8.51 -13.56 2.25
N THR A 130 -9.44 -12.82 2.86
CA THR A 130 -10.88 -12.90 2.55
C THR A 130 -11.30 -11.81 1.57
N HIS A 131 -11.63 -12.20 0.34
CA HIS A 131 -12.18 -11.30 -0.68
C HIS A 131 -13.64 -10.93 -0.38
N PRO A 132 -14.13 -9.72 -0.74
CA PRO A 132 -15.52 -9.29 -0.52
C PRO A 132 -16.63 -10.24 -1.03
N SER A 133 -16.31 -11.10 -2.00
CA SER A 133 -17.26 -12.10 -2.51
C SER A 133 -17.38 -13.37 -1.64
N ALA A 134 -16.52 -13.54 -0.63
CA ALA A 134 -16.48 -14.75 0.17
C ALA A 134 -17.71 -14.82 1.09
N VAL A 135 -18.57 -15.81 0.87
CA VAL A 135 -19.82 -15.97 1.65
C VAL A 135 -19.59 -16.70 2.98
N GLN A 136 -18.47 -17.41 3.11
CA GLN A 136 -18.17 -18.28 4.24
C GLN A 136 -17.73 -17.51 5.48
N ASN A 137 -17.03 -16.38 5.32
CA ASN A 137 -16.52 -15.61 6.44
C ASN A 137 -17.59 -14.62 6.94
N LYS A 138 -18.23 -14.94 8.07
CA LYS A 138 -19.22 -14.08 8.73
C LYS A 138 -18.70 -13.41 10.00
N VAL A 139 -17.46 -13.70 10.37
CA VAL A 139 -16.87 -13.31 11.66
C VAL A 139 -16.03 -12.05 11.54
N THR A 140 -15.29 -11.95 10.44
CA THR A 140 -14.41 -10.82 10.14
C THR A 140 -14.92 -10.09 8.90
N ASP A 141 -14.43 -8.88 8.71
CA ASP A 141 -14.67 -8.12 7.48
C ASP A 141 -13.89 -8.74 6.30
N CYS A 142 -13.98 -8.11 5.13
CA CYS A 142 -13.09 -8.41 4.01
C CYS A 142 -11.72 -7.70 4.15
N TYR A 143 -10.80 -8.04 3.25
CA TYR A 143 -9.43 -7.51 3.27
C TYR A 143 -9.33 -6.00 3.03
N GLN A 144 -10.36 -5.34 2.48
CA GLN A 144 -10.27 -3.97 1.94
C GLN A 144 -9.80 -2.91 2.96
N ARG A 145 -10.15 -3.09 4.24
CA ARG A 145 -9.68 -2.18 5.29
C ARG A 145 -8.20 -2.38 5.64
N LEU A 146 -7.73 -3.62 5.55
CA LEU A 146 -6.33 -3.97 5.73
C LEU A 146 -5.50 -3.58 4.52
N GLU A 147 -6.02 -3.76 3.30
CA GLU A 147 -5.45 -3.25 2.04
C GLU A 147 -5.21 -1.75 2.17
N PHE A 148 -6.23 -0.97 2.53
CA PHE A 148 -6.10 0.47 2.71
C PHE A 148 -4.97 0.87 3.68
N LEU A 149 -4.83 0.15 4.80
CA LEU A 149 -3.77 0.41 5.77
C LEU A 149 -2.40 -0.04 5.26
N GLY A 150 -2.37 -1.21 4.62
CA GLY A 150 -1.18 -1.86 4.11
C GLY A 150 -0.54 -1.11 2.95
N ASP A 151 -1.34 -0.57 2.03
CA ASP A 151 -0.92 0.33 0.95
C ASP A 151 -0.10 1.50 1.52
N ALA A 152 -0.66 2.24 2.47
CA ALA A 152 0.03 3.36 3.11
C ALA A 152 1.33 2.95 3.85
N VAL A 153 1.33 1.79 4.51
CA VAL A 153 2.52 1.28 5.23
C VAL A 153 3.60 0.81 4.25
N LEU A 154 3.21 0.11 3.19
CA LEU A 154 4.10 -0.34 2.12
C LEU A 154 4.74 0.88 1.44
N ASP A 155 3.93 1.86 1.03
CA ASP A 155 4.38 3.09 0.39
C ASP A 155 5.41 3.83 1.26
N TYR A 156 5.12 3.95 2.56
CA TYR A 156 6.01 4.59 3.51
C TYR A 156 7.36 3.89 3.62
N LEU A 157 7.36 2.56 3.77
CA LEU A 157 8.57 1.76 3.94
C LEU A 157 9.41 1.70 2.65
N ILE A 158 8.78 1.51 1.49
CA ILE A 158 9.44 1.52 0.19
C ILE A 158 10.02 2.92 -0.11
N THR A 159 9.27 3.99 0.16
CA THR A 159 9.78 5.36 0.01
C THR A 159 10.98 5.60 0.92
N GLY A 160 10.95 5.10 2.16
CA GLY A 160 12.08 5.16 3.09
C GLY A 160 13.32 4.43 2.57
N LEU A 161 13.15 3.23 2.00
CA LEU A 161 14.24 2.49 1.36
C LEU A 161 14.83 3.28 0.19
N ILE A 162 14.01 3.79 -0.72
CA ILE A 162 14.46 4.55 -1.90
C ILE A 162 15.19 5.83 -1.45
N TYR A 163 14.65 6.54 -0.46
CA TYR A 163 15.27 7.75 0.09
C TYR A 163 16.61 7.47 0.77
N SER A 164 16.76 6.32 1.44
CA SER A 164 18.05 5.91 2.02
C SER A 164 19.15 5.70 0.97
N ARG A 165 18.76 5.48 -0.29
CA ARG A 165 19.65 5.36 -1.46
C ARG A 165 19.64 6.62 -2.33
N SER A 166 19.16 7.75 -1.81
CA SER A 166 18.94 9.00 -2.58
C SER A 166 20.18 9.58 -3.25
N GLU A 167 21.39 9.31 -2.74
CA GLU A 167 22.64 9.72 -3.42
C GLU A 167 22.80 9.09 -4.82
N GLN A 168 22.05 8.02 -5.12
CA GLN A 168 22.10 7.27 -6.38
C GLN A 168 21.00 7.69 -7.38
N TYR A 169 19.96 8.41 -6.93
CA TYR A 169 18.75 8.63 -7.73
C TYR A 169 18.32 10.10 -7.75
N THR A 170 17.91 10.57 -8.93
CA THR A 170 17.23 11.86 -9.06
C THR A 170 15.80 11.78 -8.47
N PRO A 171 15.17 12.90 -8.07
CA PRO A 171 13.78 12.89 -7.60
C PRO A 171 12.78 12.25 -8.58
N GLY A 172 13.01 12.44 -9.89
CA GLY A 172 12.24 11.81 -10.95
C GLY A 172 12.38 10.29 -10.96
N GLN A 173 13.61 9.78 -10.84
CA GLN A 173 13.90 8.35 -10.74
C GLN A 173 13.32 7.73 -9.46
N MET A 174 13.42 8.41 -8.31
CA MET A 174 12.83 7.93 -7.07
C MET A 174 11.31 7.73 -7.20
N THR A 175 10.64 8.66 -7.90
CA THR A 175 9.20 8.57 -8.16
C THR A 175 8.88 7.39 -9.07
N ASP A 176 9.65 7.17 -10.14
CA ASP A 176 9.45 6.05 -11.06
C ASP A 176 9.69 4.70 -10.38
N ILE A 177 10.78 4.57 -9.61
CA ILE A 177 11.10 3.38 -8.83
C ILE A 177 9.98 3.07 -7.85
N ARG A 178 9.52 4.08 -7.09
CA ARG A 178 8.42 3.90 -6.14
C ARG A 178 7.16 3.40 -6.87
N SER A 179 6.74 4.10 -7.92
CA SER A 179 5.56 3.73 -8.70
C SER A 179 5.66 2.34 -9.32
N TYR A 180 6.85 1.89 -9.71
CA TYR A 180 7.06 0.54 -10.20
C TYR A 180 7.00 -0.52 -9.10
N LEU A 181 7.54 -0.24 -7.91
CA LEU A 181 7.58 -1.22 -6.81
C LEU A 181 6.20 -1.45 -6.19
N VAL A 182 5.38 -0.40 -6.10
CA VAL A 182 4.07 -0.44 -5.42
C VAL A 182 2.87 -0.53 -6.38
N LYS A 183 3.09 -0.65 -7.70
CA LYS A 183 1.96 -0.83 -8.63
C LYS A 183 1.33 -2.22 -8.48
N ASN A 184 0.02 -2.28 -8.69
CA ASN A 184 -0.77 -3.52 -8.63
C ASN A 184 -0.20 -4.66 -9.48
N GLU A 185 0.37 -4.36 -10.65
CA GLU A 185 0.98 -5.39 -11.52
C GLU A 185 2.17 -6.07 -10.85
N THR A 186 3.06 -5.29 -10.23
CA THR A 186 4.23 -5.79 -9.52
C THR A 186 3.79 -6.58 -8.29
N LEU A 187 2.83 -6.07 -7.53
CA LEU A 187 2.30 -6.76 -6.36
C LEU A 187 1.56 -8.05 -6.73
N ALA A 188 0.85 -8.09 -7.87
CA ALA A 188 0.22 -9.31 -8.37
C ALA A 188 1.27 -10.37 -8.73
N LYS A 189 2.38 -9.98 -9.39
CA LYS A 189 3.51 -10.89 -9.67
C LYS A 189 4.13 -11.41 -8.36
N VAL A 190 4.34 -10.55 -7.37
CA VAL A 190 4.80 -10.94 -6.02
C VAL A 190 3.84 -11.96 -5.40
N ALA A 191 2.54 -11.70 -5.45
CA ALA A 191 1.52 -12.62 -4.92
C ALA A 191 1.56 -13.99 -5.60
N VAL A 192 1.82 -14.04 -6.91
CA VAL A 192 1.97 -15.30 -7.64
C VAL A 192 3.24 -16.04 -7.21
N ASN A 193 4.38 -15.35 -7.15
CA ASN A 193 5.68 -15.92 -6.78
C ASN A 193 5.65 -16.56 -5.39
N VAL A 194 5.02 -15.89 -4.40
CA VAL A 194 4.87 -16.44 -3.04
C VAL A 194 3.67 -17.41 -2.95
N ASN A 195 2.91 -17.57 -4.03
CA ASN A 195 1.68 -18.36 -4.16
C ASN A 195 0.53 -17.94 -3.23
N PHE A 196 0.36 -16.65 -2.96
CA PHE A 196 -0.77 -16.11 -2.21
C PHE A 196 -2.11 -16.35 -2.90
N HIS A 197 -2.13 -16.41 -4.23
CA HIS A 197 -3.34 -16.73 -5.01
C HIS A 197 -4.01 -18.05 -4.56
N LYS A 198 -3.24 -19.02 -4.04
CA LYS A 198 -3.76 -20.31 -3.55
C LYS A 198 -4.48 -20.21 -2.20
N TYR A 199 -4.26 -19.14 -1.46
CA TYR A 199 -4.83 -18.91 -0.13
C TYR A 199 -5.95 -17.87 -0.14
N LEU A 200 -6.18 -17.20 -1.28
CA LEU A 200 -7.23 -16.22 -1.42
C LEU A 200 -8.61 -16.90 -1.33
N VAL A 201 -9.40 -16.53 -0.33
CA VAL A 201 -10.74 -17.05 -0.12
C VAL A 201 -11.74 -16.17 -0.87
N HIS A 202 -12.39 -16.72 -1.90
CA HIS A 202 -13.43 -16.04 -2.67
C HIS A 202 -14.48 -17.02 -3.21
N SER A 203 -15.58 -16.49 -3.74
CA SER A 203 -16.65 -17.28 -4.37
C SER A 203 -17.01 -16.76 -5.77
N ASN A 204 -16.18 -15.85 -6.30
CA ASN A 204 -16.35 -15.25 -7.62
C ASN A 204 -15.61 -16.06 -8.70
N SER A 205 -16.35 -16.69 -9.61
CA SER A 205 -15.80 -17.49 -10.72
C SER A 205 -15.12 -16.63 -11.80
N LYS A 206 -15.58 -15.40 -12.02
CA LYS A 206 -14.93 -14.48 -12.96
C LYS A 206 -13.54 -14.10 -12.46
N LEU A 207 -13.41 -13.84 -11.16
CA LEU A 207 -12.11 -13.58 -10.55
C LEU A 207 -11.18 -14.78 -10.71
N GLN A 208 -11.68 -16.00 -10.47
CA GLN A 208 -10.90 -17.22 -10.68
C GLN A 208 -10.37 -17.30 -12.13
N ALA A 209 -11.23 -17.12 -13.13
CA ALA A 209 -10.83 -17.17 -14.53
C ALA A 209 -9.81 -16.07 -14.92
N THR A 210 -9.84 -14.91 -14.28
CA THR A 210 -8.82 -13.88 -14.48
C THR A 210 -7.50 -14.25 -13.80
N ILE A 211 -7.53 -14.84 -12.60
CA ILE A 211 -6.33 -15.35 -11.93
C ILE A 211 -5.70 -16.45 -12.77
N ASP A 212 -6.48 -17.42 -13.26
CA ASP A 212 -5.98 -18.54 -14.05
C ASP A 212 -5.29 -18.04 -15.34
N ARG A 213 -5.94 -17.16 -16.11
CA ARG A 213 -5.33 -16.54 -17.31
C ARG A 213 -4.04 -15.78 -17.00
N PHE A 214 -3.98 -15.09 -15.85
CA PHE A 214 -2.78 -14.38 -15.43
C PHE A 214 -1.64 -15.34 -15.02
N LEU A 215 -1.98 -16.50 -14.44
CA LEU A 215 -1.00 -17.54 -14.14
C LEU A 215 -0.43 -18.16 -15.42
N ASP A 216 -1.29 -18.47 -16.40
CA ASP A 216 -0.87 -19.05 -17.68
C ASP A 216 0.17 -18.16 -18.37
N LEU A 217 -0.10 -16.84 -18.45
CA LEU A 217 0.86 -15.87 -19.00
C LEU A 217 2.23 -15.87 -18.31
N LEU A 218 2.24 -15.93 -16.97
CA LEU A 218 3.51 -15.90 -16.24
C LEU A 218 4.31 -17.18 -16.45
N HIS A 219 3.65 -18.30 -16.78
CA HIS A 219 4.34 -19.56 -17.11
C HIS A 219 4.89 -19.55 -18.54
N ASP A 220 4.24 -18.83 -19.45
CA ASP A 220 4.70 -18.66 -20.84
C ASP A 220 5.90 -17.70 -20.91
N ASP A 221 5.87 -16.58 -20.16
CA ASP A 221 7.01 -15.63 -20.03
C ASP A 221 8.30 -16.32 -19.51
N ASP A 222 8.17 -17.31 -18.60
CA ASP A 222 9.31 -18.07 -18.05
C ASP A 222 9.89 -19.10 -19.05
N GLN A 223 9.17 -19.43 -20.15
CA GLN A 223 9.60 -20.40 -21.17
C GLN A 223 10.23 -19.75 -22.41
N GLU A 224 10.02 -18.45 -22.65
CA GLU A 224 10.60 -17.74 -23.80
C GLU A 224 12.13 -17.58 -23.73
N ASP A 225 12.77 -17.92 -22.61
CA ASP A 225 14.24 -17.95 -22.50
C ASP A 225 14.88 -19.27 -23.01
N GLU A 226 14.11 -20.32 -23.38
CA GLU A 226 14.69 -21.62 -23.76
C GLU A 226 14.30 -22.22 -25.13
N GLU A 227 13.31 -21.73 -25.88
CA GLU A 227 12.95 -22.35 -27.18
C GLU A 227 12.60 -21.37 -28.30
N LEU A 228 13.58 -21.17 -29.20
CA LEU A 228 13.46 -20.88 -30.64
C LEU A 228 12.21 -20.13 -31.12
N ALA A 229 12.41 -18.85 -31.43
CA ALA A 229 11.57 -18.05 -32.32
C ALA A 229 11.15 -18.83 -33.58
N CYS A 230 9.91 -19.28 -33.61
CA CYS A 230 9.20 -19.62 -34.84
C CYS A 230 8.23 -18.47 -35.12
N GLU A 231 8.53 -17.71 -36.16
CA GLU A 231 7.66 -16.66 -36.70
C GLU A 231 6.40 -17.32 -37.27
N GLU A 232 5.35 -17.54 -36.47
CA GLU A 232 4.01 -17.81 -37.00
C GLU A 232 2.94 -17.38 -35.99
N ASP A 233 2.09 -16.47 -36.45
CA ASP A 233 0.84 -16.01 -35.84
C ASP A 233 0.91 -15.35 -34.45
N THR A 234 1.27 -14.05 -34.46
CA THR A 234 0.93 -13.13 -33.36
C THR A 234 -0.59 -12.95 -33.32
N GLU A 235 -1.29 -13.93 -32.75
CA GLU A 235 -2.68 -13.80 -32.36
C GLU A 235 -2.78 -12.68 -31.32
N VAL A 236 -3.75 -11.80 -31.54
CA VAL A 236 -4.17 -10.64 -30.76
C VAL A 236 -3.60 -10.67 -29.34
N ALA A 237 -2.66 -9.77 -29.03
CA ALA A 237 -2.33 -9.42 -27.66
C ALA A 237 -3.61 -8.88 -27.00
N GLU A 238 -4.45 -9.76 -26.46
CA GLU A 238 -5.52 -9.35 -25.56
C GLU A 238 -4.80 -8.67 -24.39
N ASP A 239 -5.13 -7.40 -24.15
CA ASP A 239 -4.70 -6.71 -22.94
C ASP A 239 -5.24 -7.50 -21.74
N ILE A 240 -4.43 -8.42 -21.22
CA ILE A 240 -4.86 -9.31 -20.14
C ILE A 240 -4.93 -8.49 -18.85
N GLU A 241 -6.15 -8.40 -18.33
CA GLU A 241 -6.46 -7.64 -17.13
C GLU A 241 -5.78 -8.28 -15.92
N VAL A 242 -4.84 -7.56 -15.30
CA VAL A 242 -4.21 -8.00 -14.06
C VAL A 242 -5.25 -8.09 -12.94
N PRO A 243 -5.38 -9.25 -12.25
CA PRO A 243 -6.33 -9.42 -11.15
C PRO A 243 -5.91 -8.58 -9.94
N LYS A 244 -6.52 -7.41 -9.78
CA LYS A 244 -6.23 -6.45 -8.69
C LYS A 244 -6.23 -7.09 -7.31
N ALA A 245 -7.15 -8.03 -7.07
CA ALA A 245 -7.25 -8.76 -5.81
C ALA A 245 -5.94 -9.43 -5.36
N LEU A 246 -5.04 -9.79 -6.29
CA LEU A 246 -3.74 -10.34 -5.91
C LEU A 246 -2.81 -9.29 -5.28
N GLY A 247 -2.80 -8.07 -5.83
CA GLY A 247 -2.09 -6.93 -5.24
C GLY A 247 -2.71 -6.52 -3.91
N ASP A 248 -4.03 -6.40 -3.87
CA ASP A 248 -4.77 -6.00 -2.67
C ASP A 248 -4.50 -6.97 -1.49
N VAL A 249 -4.36 -8.27 -1.77
CA VAL A 249 -4.06 -9.30 -0.74
C VAL A 249 -2.65 -9.13 -0.17
N VAL A 250 -1.66 -8.77 -1.00
CA VAL A 250 -0.30 -8.48 -0.52
C VAL A 250 -0.34 -7.30 0.45
N GLU A 251 -1.01 -6.22 0.06
CA GLU A 251 -1.20 -5.03 0.90
C GLU A 251 -1.95 -5.38 2.18
N ALA A 252 -3.04 -6.16 2.08
CA ALA A 252 -3.80 -6.57 3.24
C ALA A 252 -2.99 -7.42 4.22
N ILE A 253 -2.12 -8.31 3.75
CA ILE A 253 -1.21 -9.09 4.60
C ILE A 253 -0.22 -8.15 5.31
N ILE A 254 0.33 -7.15 4.60
CA ILE A 254 1.22 -6.14 5.20
C ILE A 254 0.49 -5.36 6.30
N GLY A 255 -0.73 -4.91 6.03
CA GLY A 255 -1.59 -4.24 7.00
C GLY A 255 -1.91 -5.12 8.21
N ALA A 256 -2.19 -6.41 7.99
CA ALA A 256 -2.44 -7.40 9.04
C ALA A 256 -1.23 -7.58 9.95
N VAL A 257 -0.03 -7.77 9.37
CA VAL A 257 1.23 -7.90 10.12
C VAL A 257 1.49 -6.62 10.92
N TYR A 258 1.28 -5.45 10.32
CA TYR A 258 1.45 -4.18 11.01
C TYR A 258 0.55 -4.05 12.24
N LEU A 259 -0.71 -4.49 12.17
CA LEU A 259 -1.62 -4.48 13.32
C LEU A 259 -1.25 -5.53 14.37
N ASP A 260 -1.03 -6.79 13.97
CA ASP A 260 -0.70 -7.89 14.89
C ASP A 260 0.63 -7.64 15.64
N SER A 261 1.58 -6.98 14.97
CA SER A 261 2.88 -6.63 15.54
C SER A 261 2.87 -5.37 16.43
N GLN A 262 1.69 -4.83 16.75
CA GLN A 262 1.51 -3.60 17.52
C GLN A 262 2.17 -2.38 16.86
N GLN A 263 1.92 -2.20 15.55
CA GLN A 263 2.44 -1.11 14.73
C GLN A 263 3.97 -1.11 14.59
N SER A 264 4.59 -2.29 14.59
CA SER A 264 6.03 -2.44 14.45
C SER A 264 6.47 -2.37 12.99
N LEU A 265 6.90 -1.19 12.55
CA LEU A 265 7.47 -0.98 11.21
C LEU A 265 8.62 -1.94 10.89
N GLN A 266 9.44 -2.31 11.88
CA GLN A 266 10.55 -3.24 11.68
C GLN A 266 10.08 -4.66 11.35
N LYS A 267 9.08 -5.18 12.07
CA LYS A 267 8.54 -6.52 11.80
C LYS A 267 7.83 -6.54 10.44
N THR A 268 7.09 -5.48 10.13
CA THR A 268 6.45 -5.33 8.82
C THR A 268 7.49 -5.26 7.70
N TRP A 269 8.60 -4.52 7.89
CA TRP A 269 9.70 -4.46 6.93
C TRP A 269 10.30 -5.82 6.64
N ASN A 270 10.59 -6.62 7.68
CA ASN A 270 11.15 -7.96 7.49
C ASN A 270 10.24 -8.87 6.64
N VAL A 271 8.92 -8.72 6.78
CA VAL A 271 7.96 -9.44 5.93
C VAL A 271 7.97 -8.92 4.50
N ILE A 272 7.97 -7.59 4.30
CA ILE A 272 8.05 -6.97 2.97
C ILE A 272 9.33 -7.41 2.26
N GLU A 273 10.48 -7.35 2.93
CA GLU A 273 11.78 -7.75 2.38
C GLU A 273 11.79 -9.23 1.99
N ASN A 274 11.16 -10.10 2.79
CA ASN A 274 11.04 -11.52 2.48
C ASN A 274 10.16 -11.76 1.24
N ILE A 275 8.95 -11.19 1.20
CA ILE A 275 7.98 -11.47 0.11
C ILE A 275 8.33 -10.74 -1.19
N MET A 276 8.95 -9.56 -1.13
CA MET A 276 9.33 -8.75 -2.29
C MET A 276 10.82 -8.90 -2.66
N SER A 277 11.54 -9.86 -2.07
CA SER A 277 12.99 -10.03 -2.24
C SER A 277 13.43 -10.04 -3.72
N THR A 278 12.70 -10.75 -4.58
CA THR A 278 12.97 -10.84 -6.02
C THR A 278 12.84 -9.49 -6.74
N VAL A 279 11.81 -8.72 -6.42
CA VAL A 279 11.59 -7.41 -7.05
C VAL A 279 12.58 -6.37 -6.50
N LEU A 280 12.92 -6.46 -5.22
CA LEU A 280 13.85 -5.54 -4.57
C LEU A 280 15.31 -5.76 -5.01
N SER A 281 15.72 -7.01 -5.32
CA SER A 281 17.03 -7.29 -5.93
C SER A 281 17.17 -6.68 -7.31
N ASP A 282 16.08 -6.70 -8.09
CA ASP A 282 16.06 -6.22 -9.47
C ASP A 282 15.86 -4.70 -9.57
N SER A 283 15.82 -3.99 -8.44
CA SER A 283 15.58 -2.55 -8.39
C SER A 283 16.58 -1.69 -9.17
N GLN A 284 17.75 -2.24 -9.54
CA GLN A 284 18.73 -1.58 -10.40
C GLN A 284 18.36 -1.58 -11.90
N SER A 285 17.46 -2.46 -12.35
CA SER A 285 17.02 -2.58 -13.75
C SER A 285 15.67 -1.92 -14.03
N ILE A 286 15.08 -1.19 -13.07
CA ILE A 286 13.73 -0.62 -13.19
C ILE A 286 13.67 0.35 -14.39
N PRO A 287 12.74 0.12 -15.35
CA PRO A 287 12.61 0.97 -16.52
C PRO A 287 12.22 2.39 -16.13
N ILE A 288 13.07 3.35 -16.52
CA ILE A 288 12.84 4.78 -16.31
C ILE A 288 11.68 5.22 -17.21
N ASN A 289 10.80 6.09 -16.71
CA ASN A 289 9.69 6.59 -17.51
C ASN A 289 10.19 7.40 -18.71
N CYS A 290 9.97 6.88 -19.93
CA CYS A 290 10.44 7.48 -21.18
C CYS A 290 9.91 8.90 -21.38
N ILE A 291 8.69 9.20 -20.93
CA ILE A 291 8.10 10.54 -21.03
C ILE A 291 8.86 11.50 -20.12
N ARG A 292 9.21 11.09 -18.89
CA ARG A 292 9.99 11.94 -17.98
C ARG A 292 11.40 12.18 -18.48
N LYS A 293 12.05 11.17 -19.06
CA LYS A 293 13.37 11.30 -19.71
C LYS A 293 13.38 12.29 -20.89
N LEU A 294 12.22 12.60 -21.48
CA LEU A 294 12.10 13.61 -22.55
C LEU A 294 11.93 15.04 -22.01
N TYR A 295 11.47 15.21 -20.77
CA TYR A 295 11.20 16.52 -20.15
C TYR A 295 12.27 16.96 -19.12
N GLU A 296 13.11 16.04 -18.64
CA GLU A 296 14.31 16.29 -17.82
C GLU A 296 15.56 16.40 -18.71
#